data_AF-A0A5N8V7L3-F1
#
_entry.id   AF-A0A5N8V7L3-F1
#
_cell.length_a   1.000
_cell.length_b   1.000
_cell.length_c   1.000
_cell.angle_alpha   90.00
_cell.angle_beta   90.00
_cell.angle_gamma   90.00
#
_symmetry.space_group_name_H-M   'P 1'
#
loop_
_entity.id
_entity.type
_entity.pdbx_description
1 polymer ?
#
loop_
_entity_poly.entity_id
_entity_poly.type
_entity_poly.pdbx_seq_one_letter_code
_entity_poly.pdbx_strand_id
1 'polypeptide(L)'
;MADQSLAHHVEDEEYLDVLLREAERTLAEARVWSPREDAEALAAHVLGLPDRSPDPAKEPVPAAAARELRALVARRAARIPLGHLTGRARLGGIEVSVTEDVFVPRFPTELLLAWGLSAVRAKRAPVVVDLCTGSGALALAFAHARPDAEVHAVDLDAAALDCARHNAATRAALGDTPVTVHAGDVTDPGLLAALDGRVDLVLANPPYVPMGTKLLPEWGEHHPRRAVFAGADGLDVIRGVVECATRLLRQGGGLAIEHGDAQSDVVPELLATTGAFAPGEGHRDQEDRPRTTTTYRTADDGRDTGTTADSAPEAGLARLRAELDGIDVRLLDTLRTRIECCVRIAEHKREHAVPMMQPHRIGIVQERAARYGAEHGVDQMFLRRLYDLVIEETCRVEDLVIDGQPAAAPQPVTGDVS
;
A
#
# COMPACT_ATOMS: atom_id res chain seq x y z
N MET A 1 -12.22 64.95 -20.20
CA MET A 1 -12.13 64.67 -18.76
C MET A 1 -12.41 63.19 -18.58
N ALA A 2 -11.38 62.47 -18.13
CA ALA A 2 -11.36 61.05 -17.77
C ALA A 2 -12.45 60.74 -16.72
N ASP A 3 -13.18 59.63 -16.86
CA ASP A 3 -12.93 58.30 -16.24
C ASP A 3 -13.50 58.17 -14.82
N GLN A 4 -14.42 57.21 -14.65
CA GLN A 4 -14.47 56.17 -13.61
C GLN A 4 -15.84 55.47 -13.72
N SER A 5 -15.93 54.37 -14.47
CA SER A 5 -15.43 53.02 -14.16
C SER A 5 -16.57 52.19 -13.57
N LEU A 6 -17.03 51.25 -14.40
CA LEU A 6 -17.76 50.07 -13.98
C LEU A 6 -17.01 49.45 -12.80
N ALA A 7 -17.63 49.45 -11.62
CA ALA A 7 -17.28 48.51 -10.57
C ALA A 7 -17.64 47.10 -11.07
N HIS A 8 -16.79 46.52 -11.91
CA HIS A 8 -16.68 45.08 -11.98
C HIS A 8 -16.30 44.62 -10.57
N HIS A 9 -17.18 43.87 -9.93
CA HIS A 9 -16.79 42.96 -8.86
C HIS A 9 -15.75 42.01 -9.46
N VAL A 10 -14.47 42.39 -9.36
CA VAL A 10 -13.39 41.43 -9.39
C VAL A 10 -13.56 40.67 -8.08
N GLU A 11 -14.31 39.56 -8.12
CA GLU A 11 -14.16 38.54 -7.09
C GLU A 11 -12.66 38.21 -7.06
N ASP A 12 -12.03 38.29 -5.89
CA ASP A 12 -10.62 37.96 -5.72
C ASP A 12 -10.40 36.53 -6.23
N GLU A 13 -9.94 36.41 -7.48
CA GLU A 13 -9.61 35.12 -8.08
C GLU A 13 -8.40 34.56 -7.32
N GLU A 14 -8.68 33.59 -6.45
CA GLU A 14 -7.65 32.88 -5.73
C GLU A 14 -7.05 31.81 -6.63
N TYR A 15 -5.73 31.74 -6.68
CA TYR A 15 -5.02 30.75 -7.49
C TYR A 15 -4.78 29.48 -6.68
N LEU A 16 -4.95 28.33 -7.34
CA LEU A 16 -4.81 27.02 -6.71
C LEU A 16 -3.45 26.82 -6.00
N ASP A 17 -2.34 27.27 -6.59
CA ASP A 17 -1.01 27.19 -5.96
C ASP A 17 -0.94 27.92 -4.60
N VAL A 18 -1.61 29.07 -4.46
CA VAL A 18 -1.69 29.79 -3.18
C VAL A 18 -2.47 28.97 -2.15
N LEU A 19 -3.62 28.44 -2.55
CA LEU A 19 -4.48 27.61 -1.69
C LEU A 19 -3.79 26.31 -1.25
N LEU A 20 -3.06 25.65 -2.16
CA LEU A 20 -2.34 24.43 -1.85
C LEU A 20 -1.18 24.67 -0.88
N ARG A 21 -0.43 25.77 -1.02
CA ARG A 21 0.61 26.15 -0.05
C ARG A 21 0.03 26.51 1.31
N GLU A 22 -1.11 27.20 1.35
CA GLU A 22 -1.83 27.50 2.58
C GLU A 22 -2.25 26.20 3.29
N ALA A 23 -2.88 25.30 2.55
CA ALA A 23 -3.34 24.02 3.04
C ALA A 23 -2.19 23.14 3.55
N GLU A 24 -1.14 22.97 2.76
CA GLU A 24 0.05 22.19 3.11
C GLU A 24 0.66 22.66 4.43
N ARG A 25 0.80 23.99 4.62
CA ARG A 25 1.30 24.56 5.87
C ARG A 25 0.39 24.22 7.05
N THR A 26 -0.92 24.41 6.93
CA THR A 26 -1.88 24.08 8.00
C THR A 26 -1.84 22.59 8.36
N LEU A 27 -1.76 21.71 7.36
CA LEU A 27 -1.70 20.26 7.56
C LEU A 27 -0.35 19.82 8.16
N ALA A 28 0.76 20.45 7.77
CA ALA A 28 2.08 20.22 8.34
C ALA A 28 2.16 20.65 9.82
N GLU A 29 1.57 21.81 10.17
CA GLU A 29 1.45 22.27 11.56
C GLU A 29 0.62 21.28 12.42
N ALA A 30 -0.40 20.67 11.82
CA ALA A 30 -1.21 19.60 12.42
C ALA A 30 -0.54 18.21 12.39
N ARG A 31 0.69 18.11 11.89
CA ARG A 31 1.49 16.88 11.77
C ARG A 31 0.79 15.77 10.99
N VAL A 32 0.00 16.13 9.98
CA VAL A 32 -0.50 15.18 8.98
C VAL A 32 0.71 14.56 8.27
N TRP A 33 0.63 13.26 7.97
CA TRP A 33 1.77 12.51 7.41
C TRP A 33 2.20 13.00 6.03
N SER A 34 1.23 13.22 5.14
CA SER A 34 1.45 13.72 3.78
C SER A 34 0.70 15.04 3.53
N PRO A 35 1.15 16.17 4.10
CA PRO A 35 0.41 17.43 4.02
C PRO A 35 0.11 17.89 2.59
N ARG A 36 1.07 17.72 1.68
CA ARG A 36 0.93 18.13 0.28
C ARG A 36 -0.05 17.25 -0.48
N GLU A 37 0.09 15.94 -0.36
CA GLU A 37 -0.78 14.96 -1.04
C GLU A 37 -2.23 15.11 -0.56
N ASP A 38 -2.45 15.29 0.76
CA ASP A 38 -3.78 15.51 1.33
C ASP A 38 -4.38 16.84 0.84
N ALA A 39 -3.59 17.91 0.75
CA ALA A 39 -4.05 19.19 0.21
C ALA A 39 -4.49 19.07 -1.26
N GLU A 40 -3.69 18.38 -2.08
CA GLU A 40 -4.00 18.14 -3.50
C GLU A 40 -5.25 17.27 -3.66
N ALA A 41 -5.40 16.22 -2.85
CA ALA A 41 -6.58 15.36 -2.87
C ALA A 41 -7.86 16.10 -2.46
N LEU A 42 -7.79 16.97 -1.43
CA LEU A 42 -8.92 17.82 -1.04
C LEU A 42 -9.27 18.85 -2.12
N ALA A 43 -8.28 19.45 -2.77
CA ALA A 43 -8.51 20.38 -3.87
C ALA A 43 -9.16 19.67 -5.08
N ALA A 44 -8.64 18.50 -5.47
CA ALA A 44 -9.21 17.67 -6.52
C ALA A 44 -10.67 17.29 -6.22
N HIS A 45 -10.98 16.95 -4.96
CA HIS A 45 -12.34 16.66 -4.51
C HIS A 45 -13.28 17.86 -4.71
N VAL A 46 -12.90 19.05 -4.21
CA VAL A 46 -13.72 20.27 -4.29
C VAL A 46 -13.92 20.73 -5.73
N LEU A 47 -12.90 20.59 -6.57
CA LEU A 47 -12.97 20.98 -7.98
C LEU A 47 -13.69 19.95 -8.87
N GLY A 48 -14.08 18.79 -8.34
CA GLY A 48 -14.69 17.72 -9.12
C GLY A 48 -13.73 17.09 -10.13
N LEU A 49 -12.43 17.09 -9.84
CA LEU A 49 -11.35 16.56 -10.69
C LEU A 49 -10.62 15.39 -10.00
N PRO A 50 -11.31 14.31 -9.58
CA PRO A 50 -10.69 13.25 -8.78
C PRO A 50 -9.59 12.44 -9.51
N ASP A 51 -9.58 12.48 -10.85
CA ASP A 51 -8.67 11.68 -11.70
C ASP A 51 -7.49 12.48 -12.28
N ARG A 52 -7.32 13.74 -11.86
CA ARG A 52 -6.22 14.59 -12.31
C ARG A 52 -5.83 15.58 -11.22
N SER A 53 -4.54 15.69 -10.92
CA SER A 53 -4.02 16.83 -10.16
C SER A 53 -4.21 18.11 -10.99
N PRO A 54 -5.01 19.09 -10.54
CA PRO A 54 -5.23 20.31 -11.30
C PRO A 54 -3.91 21.07 -11.50
N ASP A 55 -3.74 21.79 -12.61
CA ASP A 55 -2.49 22.52 -12.89
C ASP A 55 -2.38 23.70 -11.92
N PRO A 56 -1.48 23.66 -10.92
CA PRO A 56 -1.44 24.66 -9.86
C PRO A 56 -1.15 26.07 -10.39
N ALA A 57 -0.51 26.16 -11.56
CA ALA A 57 0.08 27.40 -12.06
C ALA A 57 -0.90 28.28 -12.85
N LYS A 58 -2.11 27.81 -13.21
CA LYS A 58 -2.98 28.53 -14.18
C LYS A 58 -4.48 28.47 -13.94
N GLU A 59 -4.96 27.82 -12.88
CA GLU A 59 -6.39 27.64 -12.66
C GLU A 59 -6.91 28.59 -11.55
N PRO A 60 -7.69 29.63 -11.88
CA PRO A 60 -8.42 30.41 -10.88
C PRO A 60 -9.47 29.51 -10.23
N VAL A 61 -9.53 29.55 -8.89
CA VAL A 61 -10.47 28.76 -8.10
C VAL A 61 -11.65 29.64 -7.71
N PRO A 62 -12.91 29.24 -8.00
CA PRO A 62 -14.08 29.99 -7.56
C PRO A 62 -14.08 30.21 -6.04
N ALA A 63 -14.49 31.38 -5.57
CA ALA A 63 -14.46 31.72 -4.14
C ALA A 63 -15.27 30.73 -3.26
N ALA A 64 -16.31 30.11 -3.81
CA ALA A 64 -17.03 29.03 -3.13
C ALA A 64 -16.16 27.78 -2.91
N ALA A 65 -15.46 27.33 -3.94
CA ALA A 65 -14.53 26.20 -3.87
C ALA A 65 -13.35 26.50 -2.93
N ALA A 66 -12.79 27.72 -2.97
CA ALA A 66 -11.72 28.13 -2.06
C ALA A 66 -12.15 28.04 -0.58
N ARG A 67 -13.37 28.48 -0.26
CA ARG A 67 -13.93 28.37 1.11
C ARG A 67 -14.15 26.91 1.53
N GLU A 68 -14.66 26.08 0.62
CA GLU A 68 -14.89 24.66 0.89
C GLU A 68 -13.57 23.91 1.12
N LEU A 69 -12.56 24.15 0.29
CA LEU A 69 -11.21 23.58 0.46
C LEU A 69 -10.65 23.92 1.85
N ARG A 70 -10.69 25.20 2.27
CA ARG A 70 -10.24 25.61 3.60
C ARG A 70 -11.01 24.91 4.73
N ALA A 71 -12.32 24.73 4.57
CA ALA A 71 -13.14 24.02 5.56
C ALA A 71 -12.74 22.54 5.67
N LEU A 72 -12.49 21.86 4.55
CA LEU A 72 -12.01 20.48 4.54
C LEU A 72 -10.59 20.36 5.12
N VAL A 73 -9.70 21.31 4.80
CA VAL A 73 -8.34 21.38 5.38
C VAL A 73 -8.40 21.54 6.90
N ALA A 74 -9.29 22.39 7.42
CA ALA A 74 -9.47 22.55 8.86
C ALA A 74 -9.95 21.25 9.54
N ARG A 75 -10.90 20.53 8.91
CA ARG A 75 -11.35 19.21 9.37
C ARG A 75 -10.23 18.17 9.31
N ARG A 76 -9.42 18.19 8.26
CA ARG A 76 -8.27 17.32 8.09
C ARG A 76 -7.19 17.60 9.14
N ALA A 77 -6.93 18.87 9.44
CA ALA A 77 -6.04 19.30 10.52
C ALA A 77 -6.54 18.84 11.91
N ALA A 78 -7.87 18.75 12.09
CA ALA A 78 -8.50 18.09 13.24
C ALA A 78 -8.45 16.55 13.19
N ARG A 79 -7.64 15.99 12.30
CA ARG A 79 -7.33 14.56 12.14
C ARG A 79 -8.48 13.70 11.64
N ILE A 80 -9.53 14.28 11.06
CA ILE A 80 -10.52 13.48 10.33
C ILE A 80 -9.81 12.82 9.13
N PRO A 81 -9.96 11.49 8.92
CA PRO A 81 -9.31 10.78 7.82
C PRO A 81 -9.64 11.40 6.46
N LEU A 82 -8.65 11.48 5.57
CA LEU A 82 -8.85 12.03 4.23
C LEU A 82 -10.00 11.33 3.49
N GLY A 83 -10.07 10.00 3.58
CA GLY A 83 -11.12 9.22 2.92
C GLY A 83 -12.53 9.53 3.43
N HIS A 84 -12.70 9.87 4.72
CA HIS A 84 -14.01 10.30 5.24
C HIS A 84 -14.39 11.70 4.77
N LEU A 85 -13.41 12.56 4.48
CA LEU A 85 -13.65 13.89 3.92
C LEU A 85 -14.01 13.83 2.43
N THR A 86 -13.34 12.97 1.67
CA THR A 86 -13.55 12.84 0.21
C THR A 86 -14.63 11.81 -0.14
N GLY A 87 -15.02 10.97 0.81
CA GLY A 87 -15.91 9.82 0.63
C GLY A 87 -15.28 8.66 -0.13
N ARG A 88 -13.95 8.65 -0.32
CA ARG A 88 -13.26 7.73 -1.24
C ARG A 88 -11.91 7.25 -0.68
N ALA A 89 -11.53 6.02 -1.04
CA ALA A 89 -10.22 5.46 -0.76
C ALA A 89 -9.72 4.64 -1.96
N ARG A 90 -8.40 4.42 -2.03
CA ARG A 90 -7.76 3.65 -3.10
C ARG A 90 -7.01 2.46 -2.54
N LEU A 91 -7.06 1.35 -3.27
CA LEU A 91 -6.28 0.15 -3.00
C LEU A 91 -6.14 -0.62 -4.32
N GLY A 92 -4.92 -1.06 -4.66
CA GLY A 92 -4.73 -2.01 -5.77
C GLY A 92 -5.27 -1.55 -7.12
N GLY A 93 -5.05 -0.28 -7.47
CA GLY A 93 -5.47 0.31 -8.74
C GLY A 93 -6.96 0.67 -8.84
N ILE A 94 -7.77 0.38 -7.83
CA ILE A 94 -9.18 0.74 -7.79
C ILE A 94 -9.47 1.83 -6.76
N GLU A 95 -10.57 2.54 -6.98
CA GLU A 95 -11.17 3.45 -6.00
C GLU A 95 -12.47 2.83 -5.47
N VAL A 96 -12.69 2.97 -4.16
CA VAL A 96 -13.89 2.54 -3.45
C VAL A 96 -14.47 3.71 -2.65
N SER A 97 -15.78 3.69 -2.45
CA SER A 97 -16.45 4.63 -1.56
C SER A 97 -16.21 4.23 -0.10
N VAL A 98 -16.06 5.21 0.78
CA VAL A 98 -15.96 5.01 2.22
C VAL A 98 -16.82 6.03 2.97
N THR A 99 -17.32 5.63 4.13
CA THR A 99 -18.11 6.47 5.04
C THR A 99 -17.41 6.53 6.40
N GLU A 100 -17.90 7.39 7.30
CA GLU A 100 -17.40 7.49 8.69
C GLU A 100 -17.58 6.16 9.47
N ASP A 101 -18.47 5.28 9.00
CA ASP A 101 -18.78 3.99 9.63
C ASP A 101 -17.83 2.85 9.20
N VAL A 102 -16.82 3.11 8.38
CA VAL A 102 -15.85 2.10 7.95
C VAL A 102 -14.40 2.53 8.15
N PHE A 103 -13.53 1.54 8.33
CA PHE A 103 -12.09 1.76 8.32
C PHE A 103 -11.61 2.17 6.94
N VAL A 104 -10.87 3.28 6.85
CA VAL A 104 -10.26 3.72 5.59
C VAL A 104 -9.05 2.83 5.30
N PRO A 105 -9.02 2.11 4.16
CA PRO A 105 -7.88 1.28 3.77
C PRO A 105 -6.56 2.06 3.82
N ARG A 106 -5.49 1.40 4.25
CA ARG A 106 -4.18 2.02 4.43
C ARG A 106 -3.13 1.42 3.52
N PHE A 107 -2.01 2.14 3.38
CA PHE A 107 -0.86 1.68 2.63
C PHE A 107 -0.36 0.28 3.03
N PRO A 108 -0.26 -0.13 4.32
CA PRO A 108 0.14 -1.49 4.67
C PRO A 108 -0.77 -2.57 4.09
N THR A 109 -2.05 -2.27 3.82
CA THR A 109 -2.99 -3.21 3.20
C THR A 109 -2.64 -3.52 1.73
N GLU A 110 -1.86 -2.66 1.05
CA GLU A 110 -1.29 -2.97 -0.27
C GLU A 110 -0.34 -4.18 -0.21
N LEU A 111 0.34 -4.41 0.92
CA LEU A 111 1.25 -5.54 1.10
C LEU A 111 0.49 -6.88 1.11
N LEU A 112 -0.67 -6.92 1.78
CA LEU A 112 -1.58 -8.08 1.74
C LEU A 112 -2.00 -8.40 0.31
N LEU A 113 -2.39 -7.38 -0.46
CA LEU A 113 -2.78 -7.55 -1.86
C LEU A 113 -1.61 -8.08 -2.70
N ALA A 114 -0.46 -7.41 -2.66
CA ALA A 114 0.71 -7.77 -3.45
C ALA A 114 1.20 -9.20 -3.13
N TRP A 115 1.30 -9.55 -1.84
CA TRP A 115 1.68 -10.89 -1.42
C TRP A 115 0.64 -11.92 -1.85
N GLY A 116 -0.65 -11.65 -1.63
CA GLY A 116 -1.74 -12.55 -1.99
C GLY A 116 -1.76 -12.88 -3.48
N LEU A 117 -1.60 -11.87 -4.34
CA LEU A 117 -1.51 -12.03 -5.80
C LEU A 117 -0.34 -12.94 -6.19
N SER A 118 0.81 -12.78 -5.52
CA SER A 118 1.98 -13.63 -5.71
C SER A 118 1.72 -15.08 -5.27
N ALA A 119 1.13 -15.27 -4.08
CA ALA A 119 0.87 -16.57 -3.47
C ALA A 119 -0.04 -17.48 -4.33
N VAL A 120 -0.95 -16.90 -5.13
CA VAL A 120 -1.85 -17.64 -6.03
C VAL A 120 -1.53 -17.46 -7.51
N ARG A 121 -0.35 -16.94 -7.86
CA ARG A 121 0.05 -16.66 -9.25
C ARG A 121 -0.04 -17.88 -10.16
N ALA A 122 0.39 -19.04 -9.68
CA ALA A 122 0.38 -20.29 -10.45
C ALA A 122 -0.98 -21.03 -10.43
N LYS A 123 -1.99 -20.48 -9.73
CA LYS A 123 -3.29 -21.12 -9.54
C LYS A 123 -4.30 -20.57 -10.53
N ARG A 124 -5.08 -21.47 -11.12
CA ARG A 124 -6.21 -21.13 -12.00
C ARG A 124 -7.46 -20.98 -11.16
N ALA A 125 -8.20 -19.90 -11.37
CA ALA A 125 -9.44 -19.60 -10.68
C ALA A 125 -9.39 -19.81 -9.15
N PRO A 126 -8.47 -19.11 -8.45
CA PRO A 126 -8.28 -19.34 -7.03
C PRO A 126 -9.48 -18.88 -6.19
N VAL A 127 -9.81 -19.62 -5.14
CA VAL A 127 -10.83 -19.24 -4.14
C VAL A 127 -10.17 -18.40 -3.05
N VAL A 128 -10.56 -17.15 -2.92
CA VAL A 128 -9.95 -16.17 -2.00
C VAL A 128 -10.98 -15.67 -1.00
N VAL A 129 -10.60 -15.61 0.27
CA VAL A 129 -11.45 -15.06 1.35
C VAL A 129 -10.74 -13.87 1.98
N ASP A 130 -11.42 -12.74 2.03
CA ASP A 130 -11.02 -11.53 2.77
C ASP A 130 -11.87 -11.43 4.06
N LEU A 131 -11.23 -11.64 5.21
CA LEU A 131 -11.87 -11.59 6.53
C LEU A 131 -11.69 -10.19 7.14
N CYS A 132 -12.77 -9.68 7.75
CA CYS A 132 -12.85 -8.30 8.26
C CYS A 132 -12.71 -7.27 7.13
N THR A 133 -13.50 -7.46 6.06
CA THR A 133 -13.33 -6.77 4.77
C THR A 133 -13.60 -5.25 4.82
N GLY A 134 -14.30 -4.76 5.84
CA GLY A 134 -14.65 -3.36 6.00
C GLY A 134 -15.42 -2.84 4.79
N SER A 135 -14.83 -1.87 4.07
CA SER A 135 -15.37 -1.30 2.83
C SER A 135 -15.35 -2.24 1.62
N GLY A 136 -14.79 -3.44 1.75
CA GLY A 136 -14.58 -4.37 0.64
C GLY A 136 -13.33 -4.09 -0.19
N ALA A 137 -12.53 -3.08 0.17
CA ALA A 137 -11.43 -2.60 -0.66
C ALA A 137 -10.45 -3.70 -1.07
N LEU A 138 -10.00 -4.54 -0.13
CA LEU A 138 -9.04 -5.60 -0.38
C LEU A 138 -9.62 -6.70 -1.28
N ALA A 139 -10.80 -7.22 -0.94
CA ALA A 139 -11.51 -8.18 -1.79
C ALA A 139 -11.73 -7.67 -3.22
N LEU A 140 -12.18 -6.42 -3.38
CA LEU A 140 -12.46 -5.83 -4.69
C LEU A 140 -11.20 -5.56 -5.50
N ALA A 141 -10.14 -5.06 -4.86
CA ALA A 141 -8.85 -4.87 -5.51
C ALA A 141 -8.26 -6.20 -5.97
N PHE A 142 -8.42 -7.26 -5.17
CA PHE A 142 -8.01 -8.60 -5.55
C PHE A 142 -8.78 -9.12 -6.76
N ALA A 143 -10.12 -9.00 -6.76
CA ALA A 143 -10.97 -9.42 -7.88
C ALA A 143 -10.67 -8.63 -9.17
N HIS A 144 -10.35 -7.35 -9.05
CA HIS A 144 -9.93 -6.51 -10.17
C HIS A 144 -8.59 -6.99 -10.77
N ALA A 145 -7.59 -7.28 -9.93
CA ALA A 145 -6.28 -7.75 -10.37
C ALA A 145 -6.27 -9.22 -10.82
N ARG A 146 -7.21 -10.05 -10.35
CA ARG A 146 -7.39 -11.46 -10.72
C ARG A 146 -8.84 -11.75 -11.10
N PRO A 147 -9.24 -11.40 -12.33
CA PRO A 147 -10.62 -11.61 -12.78
C PRO A 147 -11.08 -13.08 -12.80
N ASP A 148 -10.14 -14.03 -12.78
CA ASP A 148 -10.44 -15.45 -12.71
C ASP A 148 -10.75 -15.95 -11.28
N ALA A 149 -10.43 -15.18 -10.24
CA ALA A 149 -10.59 -15.59 -8.84
C ALA A 149 -12.07 -15.58 -8.39
N GLU A 150 -12.43 -16.56 -7.55
CA GLU A 150 -13.67 -16.55 -6.79
C GLU A 150 -13.39 -15.87 -5.44
N VAL A 151 -13.90 -14.65 -5.25
CA VAL A 151 -13.58 -13.83 -4.07
C VAL A 151 -14.78 -13.70 -3.13
N HIS A 152 -14.55 -14.00 -1.85
CA HIS A 152 -15.51 -13.85 -0.76
C HIS A 152 -15.01 -12.78 0.22
N ALA A 153 -15.86 -11.82 0.54
CA ALA A 153 -15.61 -10.78 1.52
C ALA A 153 -16.49 -11.01 2.75
N VAL A 154 -15.93 -10.98 3.96
CA VAL A 154 -16.68 -11.20 5.21
C VAL A 154 -16.51 -10.03 6.16
N ASP A 155 -17.62 -9.56 6.72
CA ASP A 155 -17.59 -8.65 7.86
C ASP A 155 -18.76 -8.92 8.81
N LEU A 156 -18.58 -8.56 10.08
CA LEU A 156 -19.61 -8.65 11.11
C LEU A 156 -20.46 -7.38 11.18
N ASP A 157 -19.89 -6.24 10.79
CA ASP A 157 -20.53 -4.94 10.96
C ASP A 157 -21.50 -4.62 9.82
N ALA A 158 -22.74 -4.28 10.18
CA ALA A 158 -23.78 -4.00 9.20
C ALA A 158 -23.45 -2.78 8.32
N ALA A 159 -22.87 -1.71 8.89
CA ALA A 159 -22.52 -0.52 8.13
C ALA A 159 -21.33 -0.78 7.18
N ALA A 160 -20.33 -1.55 7.64
CA ALA A 160 -19.27 -2.06 6.78
C ALA A 160 -19.81 -2.90 5.62
N LEU A 161 -20.72 -3.84 5.90
CA LEU A 161 -21.34 -4.67 4.87
C LEU A 161 -22.13 -3.87 3.84
N ASP A 162 -22.85 -2.83 4.26
CA ASP A 162 -23.58 -1.96 3.34
C ASP A 162 -22.62 -1.19 2.43
N CYS A 163 -21.50 -0.70 2.97
CA CYS A 163 -20.42 -0.09 2.21
C CYS A 163 -19.76 -1.08 1.22
N ALA A 164 -19.41 -2.28 1.68
CA ALA A 164 -18.83 -3.34 0.86
C ALA A 164 -19.75 -3.76 -0.28
N ARG A 165 -21.05 -3.92 -0.02
CA ARG A 165 -22.05 -4.24 -1.06
C ARG A 165 -22.22 -3.11 -2.07
N HIS A 166 -22.25 -1.86 -1.59
CA HIS A 166 -22.29 -0.70 -2.49
C HIS A 166 -21.07 -0.67 -3.41
N ASN A 167 -19.88 -0.83 -2.86
CA ASN A 167 -18.65 -0.87 -3.65
C ASN A 167 -18.63 -2.06 -4.61
N ALA A 168 -19.03 -3.25 -4.17
CA ALA A 168 -19.12 -4.44 -5.03
C ALA A 168 -20.07 -4.25 -6.20
N ALA A 169 -21.26 -3.66 -5.97
CA ALA A 169 -22.20 -3.34 -7.03
C ALA A 169 -21.62 -2.29 -8.01
N THR A 170 -20.96 -1.26 -7.50
CA THR A 170 -20.31 -0.23 -8.33
C THR A 170 -19.19 -0.83 -9.19
N ARG A 171 -18.32 -1.67 -8.64
CA ARG A 171 -17.24 -2.33 -9.39
C ARG A 171 -17.78 -3.32 -10.42
N ALA A 172 -18.80 -4.11 -10.08
CA ALA A 172 -19.46 -5.00 -11.03
C ALA A 172 -20.09 -4.22 -12.21
N ALA A 173 -20.68 -3.05 -11.96
CA ALA A 173 -21.19 -2.18 -13.01
C ALA A 173 -20.08 -1.60 -13.93
N LEU A 174 -18.85 -1.52 -13.42
CA LEU A 174 -17.65 -1.14 -14.19
C LEU A 174 -16.99 -2.32 -14.91
N GLY A 175 -17.51 -3.54 -14.75
CA GLY A 175 -17.05 -4.74 -15.46
C GLY A 175 -16.07 -5.63 -14.68
N ASP A 176 -15.82 -5.34 -13.40
CA ASP A 176 -15.02 -6.23 -12.55
C ASP A 176 -15.77 -7.53 -12.20
N THR A 177 -15.01 -8.59 -11.92
CA THR A 177 -15.57 -9.86 -11.44
C THR A 177 -16.33 -9.65 -10.11
N PRO A 178 -17.58 -10.16 -9.99
CA PRO A 178 -18.36 -9.98 -8.77
C PRO A 178 -17.71 -10.62 -7.54
N VAL A 179 -17.68 -9.86 -6.43
CA VAL A 179 -17.28 -10.33 -5.10
C VAL A 179 -18.52 -10.75 -4.30
N THR A 180 -18.47 -11.90 -3.63
CA THR A 180 -19.56 -12.37 -2.76
C THR A 180 -19.37 -11.84 -1.34
N VAL A 181 -20.28 -10.99 -0.85
CA VAL A 181 -20.20 -10.38 0.48
C VAL A 181 -21.06 -11.14 1.49
N HIS A 182 -20.46 -11.59 2.59
CA HIS A 182 -21.08 -12.38 3.66
C HIS A 182 -21.13 -11.59 4.96
N ALA A 183 -22.29 -11.60 5.63
CA ALA A 183 -22.40 -11.14 7.00
C ALA A 183 -21.99 -12.28 7.94
N GLY A 184 -20.97 -12.07 8.78
CA GLY A 184 -20.52 -13.12 9.68
C GLY A 184 -19.44 -12.67 10.66
N ASP A 185 -19.41 -13.33 11.82
CA ASP A 185 -18.34 -13.19 12.80
C ASP A 185 -17.20 -14.15 12.46
N VAL A 186 -15.97 -13.65 12.38
CA VAL A 186 -14.80 -14.50 12.10
C VAL A 186 -14.53 -15.53 13.21
N THR A 187 -15.05 -15.30 14.42
CA THR A 187 -14.97 -16.22 15.55
C THR A 187 -16.06 -17.32 15.52
N ASP A 188 -17.00 -17.26 14.58
CA ASP A 188 -18.02 -18.30 14.42
C ASP A 188 -17.42 -19.56 13.75
N PRO A 189 -17.42 -20.72 14.43
CA PRO A 189 -16.89 -21.97 13.86
C PRO A 189 -17.66 -22.45 12.62
N GLY A 190 -18.90 -21.98 12.40
CA GLY A 190 -19.73 -22.29 11.24
C GLY A 190 -19.55 -21.34 10.05
N LEU A 191 -18.78 -20.26 10.20
CA LEU A 191 -18.62 -19.24 9.15
C LEU A 191 -18.09 -19.87 7.86
N LEU A 192 -18.82 -19.72 6.75
CA LEU A 192 -18.40 -20.24 5.43
C LEU A 192 -18.12 -21.77 5.42
N ALA A 193 -18.83 -22.58 6.22
CA ALA A 193 -18.60 -24.04 6.32
C ALA A 193 -18.56 -24.79 4.97
N ALA A 194 -19.23 -24.27 3.93
CA ALA A 194 -19.20 -24.85 2.58
C ALA A 194 -17.83 -24.71 1.86
N LEU A 195 -16.92 -23.88 2.38
CA LEU A 195 -15.59 -23.60 1.86
C LEU A 195 -14.47 -24.30 2.65
N ASP A 196 -14.81 -25.11 3.66
CA ASP A 196 -13.84 -25.85 4.47
C ASP A 196 -12.88 -26.68 3.61
N GLY A 197 -11.59 -26.51 3.82
CA GLY A 197 -10.52 -27.18 3.07
C GLY A 197 -10.52 -26.90 1.57
N ARG A 198 -11.18 -25.82 1.10
CA ARG A 198 -11.28 -25.44 -0.32
C ARG A 198 -10.66 -24.10 -0.65
N VAL A 199 -10.37 -23.25 0.35
CA VAL A 199 -9.88 -21.89 0.13
C VAL A 199 -8.40 -21.90 -0.21
N ASP A 200 -8.05 -21.14 -1.24
CA ASP A 200 -6.69 -21.02 -1.76
C ASP A 200 -5.84 -20.02 -1.00
N LEU A 201 -6.49 -18.95 -0.55
CA LEU A 201 -5.87 -17.80 0.08
C LEU A 201 -6.86 -17.16 1.05
N VAL A 202 -6.42 -16.91 2.28
CA VAL A 202 -7.12 -16.08 3.26
C VAL A 202 -6.29 -14.81 3.49
N LEU A 203 -6.91 -13.66 3.32
CA LEU A 203 -6.37 -12.35 3.67
C LEU A 203 -7.19 -11.78 4.82
N ALA A 204 -6.54 -11.05 5.74
CA ALA A 204 -7.25 -10.38 6.81
C ALA A 204 -6.53 -9.11 7.25
N ASN A 205 -7.29 -8.02 7.40
CA ASN A 205 -6.90 -6.86 8.20
C ASN A 205 -7.86 -6.72 9.40
N PRO A 206 -7.70 -7.56 10.44
CA PRO A 206 -8.57 -7.52 11.60
C PRO A 206 -8.25 -6.33 12.51
N PRO A 207 -9.17 -5.90 13.39
CA PRO A 207 -8.81 -5.02 14.49
C PRO A 207 -7.76 -5.68 15.40
N TYR A 208 -6.69 -4.94 15.70
CA TYR A 208 -5.54 -5.48 16.45
C TYR A 208 -5.05 -4.55 17.57
N VAL A 209 -5.72 -3.43 17.83
CA VAL A 209 -5.31 -2.50 18.89
C VAL A 209 -5.90 -2.95 20.24
N PRO A 210 -5.09 -3.09 21.30
CA PRO A 210 -5.62 -3.39 22.62
C PRO A 210 -6.64 -2.35 23.11
N MET A 211 -7.69 -2.81 23.80
CA MET A 211 -8.69 -1.92 24.39
C MET A 211 -8.05 -0.94 25.36
N GLY A 212 -8.39 0.34 25.22
CA GLY A 212 -7.87 1.42 26.07
C GLY A 212 -6.54 2.02 25.61
N THR A 213 -5.92 1.50 24.55
CA THR A 213 -4.76 2.16 23.93
C THR A 213 -5.11 3.55 23.44
N LYS A 214 -4.33 4.55 23.85
CA LYS A 214 -4.48 5.93 23.38
C LYS A 214 -3.83 6.08 22.01
N LEU A 215 -4.66 6.35 21.00
CA LEU A 215 -4.23 6.60 19.63
C LEU A 215 -4.36 8.10 19.28
N LEU A 216 -3.82 8.48 18.12
CA LEU A 216 -4.17 9.77 17.51
C LEU A 216 -5.68 9.81 17.22
N PRO A 217 -6.34 10.99 17.23
CA PRO A 217 -7.78 11.10 17.00
C PRO A 217 -8.23 10.45 15.69
N GLU A 218 -7.39 10.52 14.65
CA GLU A 218 -7.60 9.86 13.36
C GLU A 218 -7.96 8.39 13.49
N TRP A 219 -7.33 7.66 14.43
CA TRP A 219 -7.54 6.22 14.62
C TRP A 219 -8.42 5.91 15.83
N GLY A 220 -8.38 6.76 16.86
CA GLY A 220 -9.09 6.50 18.12
C GLY A 220 -10.51 7.04 18.18
N GLU A 221 -10.80 8.13 17.45
CA GLU A 221 -12.04 8.90 17.55
C GLU A 221 -12.83 8.89 16.23
N HIS A 222 -12.14 9.03 15.10
CA HIS A 222 -12.79 9.20 13.79
C HIS A 222 -13.00 7.90 13.02
N HIS A 223 -12.51 6.77 13.53
CA HIS A 223 -12.80 5.45 12.97
C HIS A 223 -13.73 4.65 13.90
N PRO A 224 -14.54 3.73 13.35
CA PRO A 224 -15.36 2.84 14.15
C PRO A 224 -14.51 2.06 15.14
N ARG A 225 -14.84 2.14 16.43
CA ARG A 225 -14.04 1.50 17.49
C ARG A 225 -13.83 0.01 17.25
N ARG A 226 -14.83 -0.69 16.71
CA ARG A 226 -14.78 -2.13 16.41
C ARG A 226 -13.83 -2.49 15.27
N ALA A 227 -13.52 -1.56 14.38
CA ALA A 227 -12.59 -1.78 13.29
C ALA A 227 -11.13 -1.52 13.70
N VAL A 228 -10.90 -1.01 14.91
CA VAL A 228 -9.57 -0.65 15.41
C VAL A 228 -9.18 -1.50 16.61
N PHE A 229 -10.09 -1.64 17.59
CA PHE A 229 -9.79 -2.23 18.88
C PHE A 229 -10.27 -3.67 19.01
N ALA A 230 -9.44 -4.54 19.59
CA ALA A 230 -9.75 -5.93 19.88
C ALA A 230 -9.16 -6.36 21.23
N GLY A 231 -10.00 -6.86 22.13
CA GLY A 231 -9.57 -7.52 23.36
C GLY A 231 -8.64 -6.73 24.28
N ALA A 232 -8.10 -7.42 25.28
CA ALA A 232 -7.13 -6.82 26.21
C ALA A 232 -5.72 -6.70 25.63
N ASP A 233 -5.39 -7.55 24.65
CA ASP A 233 -4.05 -7.71 24.06
C ASP A 233 -4.01 -7.44 22.55
N GLY A 234 -5.12 -7.08 21.92
CA GLY A 234 -5.19 -6.87 20.48
C GLY A 234 -5.38 -8.15 19.67
N LEU A 235 -5.52 -9.33 20.29
CA LEU A 235 -5.43 -10.61 19.58
C LEU A 235 -6.75 -11.36 19.46
N ASP A 236 -7.83 -10.93 20.12
CA ASP A 236 -9.11 -11.67 20.13
C ASP A 236 -9.63 -11.98 18.72
N VAL A 237 -9.65 -10.99 17.83
CA VAL A 237 -10.10 -11.20 16.45
C VAL A 237 -9.07 -11.94 15.61
N ILE A 238 -7.77 -11.69 15.84
CA ILE A 238 -6.68 -12.42 15.17
C ILE A 238 -6.76 -13.93 15.48
N ARG A 239 -7.07 -14.33 16.72
CA ARG A 239 -7.29 -15.74 17.08
C ARG A 239 -8.42 -16.36 16.28
N GLY A 240 -9.55 -15.65 16.16
CA GLY A 240 -10.66 -16.07 15.31
C GLY A 240 -10.26 -16.21 13.83
N VAL A 241 -9.48 -15.25 13.30
CA VAL A 241 -8.93 -15.33 11.94
C VAL A 241 -8.07 -16.58 11.76
N VAL A 242 -7.18 -16.90 12.70
CA VAL A 242 -6.31 -18.08 12.63
C VAL A 242 -7.12 -19.37 12.65
N GLU A 243 -8.12 -19.48 13.53
CA GLU A 243 -9.02 -20.65 13.60
C GLU A 243 -9.87 -20.81 12.33
N CYS A 244 -10.45 -19.71 11.83
CA CYS A 244 -11.22 -19.69 10.60
C CYS A 244 -10.35 -20.08 9.40
N ALA A 245 -9.16 -19.48 9.26
CA ALA A 245 -8.20 -19.82 8.22
C ALA A 245 -7.75 -21.28 8.30
N THR A 246 -7.58 -21.82 9.50
CA THR A 246 -7.26 -23.23 9.74
C THR A 246 -8.34 -24.14 9.15
N ARG A 247 -9.61 -23.78 9.28
CA ARG A 247 -10.70 -24.60 8.73
C ARG A 247 -10.87 -24.42 7.22
N LEU A 248 -10.78 -23.18 6.74
CA LEU A 248 -11.07 -22.83 5.35
C LEU A 248 -9.97 -23.25 4.36
N LEU A 249 -8.70 -23.08 4.74
CA LEU A 249 -7.59 -23.27 3.81
C LEU A 249 -7.40 -24.75 3.46
N ARG A 250 -7.31 -25.02 2.16
CA ARG A 250 -6.76 -26.31 1.69
C ARG A 250 -5.26 -26.40 2.02
N GLN A 251 -4.70 -27.60 1.95
CA GLN A 251 -3.26 -27.79 2.08
C GLN A 251 -2.49 -26.94 1.05
N GLY A 252 -1.41 -26.30 1.49
CA GLY A 252 -0.65 -25.32 0.70
C GLY A 252 -1.44 -24.05 0.34
N GLY A 253 -2.57 -23.78 1.00
CA GLY A 253 -3.27 -22.49 0.92
C GLY A 253 -2.52 -21.42 1.70
N GLY A 254 -2.54 -20.18 1.22
CA GLY A 254 -1.84 -19.05 1.83
C GLY A 254 -2.69 -18.34 2.89
N LEU A 255 -2.05 -17.78 3.91
CA LEU A 255 -2.65 -16.90 4.91
C LEU A 255 -1.79 -15.64 5.04
N ALA A 256 -2.41 -14.47 4.99
CA ALA A 256 -1.77 -13.21 5.34
C ALA A 256 -2.66 -12.41 6.30
N ILE A 257 -2.07 -11.95 7.41
CA ILE A 257 -2.75 -11.22 8.48
C ILE A 257 -2.00 -9.91 8.75
N GLU A 258 -2.68 -8.77 8.62
CA GLU A 258 -2.17 -7.47 9.09
C GLU A 258 -2.28 -7.37 10.62
N HIS A 259 -1.27 -6.78 11.25
CA HIS A 259 -1.21 -6.58 12.69
C HIS A 259 -0.35 -5.35 13.06
N GLY A 260 -0.43 -4.94 14.32
CA GLY A 260 0.39 -3.86 14.87
C GLY A 260 1.80 -4.31 15.25
N ASP A 261 2.65 -3.33 15.63
CA ASP A 261 4.04 -3.56 16.05
C ASP A 261 4.13 -4.49 17.26
N ALA A 262 3.19 -4.35 18.21
CA ALA A 262 3.17 -5.14 19.44
C ALA A 262 2.88 -6.63 19.21
N GLN A 263 2.38 -6.99 18.03
CA GLN A 263 1.97 -8.34 17.68
C GLN A 263 2.97 -9.05 16.75
N SER A 264 4.08 -8.40 16.38
CA SER A 264 5.04 -8.92 15.38
C SER A 264 5.58 -10.31 15.68
N ASP A 265 5.82 -10.60 16.96
CA ASP A 265 6.39 -11.87 17.39
C ASP A 265 5.29 -12.85 17.82
N VAL A 266 4.14 -12.32 18.26
CA VAL A 266 3.04 -13.10 18.83
C VAL A 266 2.19 -13.77 17.75
N VAL A 267 1.98 -13.13 16.60
CA VAL A 267 1.21 -13.73 15.50
C VAL A 267 1.92 -14.96 14.91
N PRO A 268 3.23 -14.91 14.60
CA PRO A 268 3.98 -16.11 14.20
C PRO A 268 3.93 -17.24 15.24
N GLU A 269 4.04 -16.91 16.54
CA GLU A 269 3.95 -17.90 17.62
C GLU A 269 2.55 -18.52 17.69
N LEU A 270 1.50 -17.71 17.61
CA LEU A 270 0.11 -18.17 17.57
C LEU A 270 -0.09 -19.16 16.40
N LEU A 271 0.36 -18.81 15.20
CA LEU A 271 0.31 -19.69 14.02
C LEU A 271 1.07 -21.00 14.27
N ALA A 272 2.26 -20.95 14.85
CA ALA A 272 3.06 -22.13 15.17
C ALA A 272 2.36 -23.07 16.18
N THR A 273 1.70 -22.52 17.21
CA THR A 273 1.01 -23.33 18.24
C THR A 273 -0.17 -24.14 17.70
N THR A 274 -0.73 -23.75 16.55
CA THR A 274 -1.79 -24.54 15.89
C THR A 274 -1.29 -25.87 15.33
N GLY A 275 0.00 -25.97 14.98
CA GLY A 275 0.56 -27.09 14.22
C GLY A 275 0.05 -27.21 12.77
N ALA A 276 -0.83 -26.30 12.34
CA ALA A 276 -1.51 -26.35 11.04
C ALA A 276 -0.82 -25.52 9.95
N PHE A 277 0.14 -24.67 10.34
CA PHE A 277 0.80 -23.74 9.45
C PHE A 277 2.31 -23.91 9.47
N ALA A 278 2.95 -23.59 8.35
CA ALA A 278 4.39 -23.40 8.30
C ALA A 278 4.80 -22.23 9.21
N PRO A 279 6.10 -22.10 9.58
CA PRO A 279 6.57 -20.94 10.31
C PRO A 279 6.14 -19.63 9.63
N GLY A 280 5.53 -18.72 10.39
CA GLY A 280 5.10 -17.43 9.88
C GLY A 280 6.29 -16.55 9.51
N GLU A 281 6.19 -15.90 8.36
CA GLU A 281 7.15 -14.89 7.90
C GLU A 281 6.57 -13.49 8.16
N GLY A 282 7.32 -12.65 8.87
CA GLY A 282 6.97 -11.27 9.13
C GLY A 282 7.45 -10.34 8.02
N HIS A 283 6.58 -9.47 7.55
CA HIS A 283 6.85 -8.46 6.53
C HIS A 283 6.71 -7.06 7.10
N ARG A 284 7.54 -6.15 6.59
CA ARG A 284 7.61 -4.76 7.02
C ARG A 284 6.97 -3.82 5.99
N ASP A 285 6.38 -2.74 6.46
CA ASP A 285 5.91 -1.65 5.60
C ASP A 285 7.04 -0.70 5.17
N GLN A 286 6.69 0.35 4.43
CA GLN A 286 7.63 1.38 3.97
C GLN A 286 8.27 2.20 5.10
N GLU A 287 7.70 2.16 6.31
CA GLU A 287 8.27 2.79 7.51
C GLU A 287 9.17 1.80 8.29
N ASP A 288 9.53 0.66 7.70
CA ASP A 288 10.29 -0.43 8.31
C ASP A 288 9.60 -1.04 9.55
N ARG A 289 8.26 -1.00 9.61
CA ARG A 289 7.50 -1.54 10.74
C ARG A 289 6.89 -2.89 10.40
N PRO A 290 6.94 -3.88 11.31
CA PRO A 290 6.27 -5.16 11.09
C PRO A 290 4.76 -4.95 11.02
N ARG A 291 4.16 -5.28 9.88
CA ARG A 291 2.74 -5.03 9.61
C ARG A 291 1.99 -6.26 9.18
N THR A 292 2.66 -7.27 8.65
CA THR A 292 1.96 -8.42 8.09
C THR A 292 2.72 -9.68 8.44
N THR A 293 2.01 -10.71 8.89
CA THR A 293 2.54 -12.07 8.99
C THR A 293 1.90 -12.92 7.92
N THR A 294 2.72 -13.67 7.18
CA THR A 294 2.26 -14.59 6.14
C THR A 294 2.68 -16.02 6.42
N THR A 295 1.87 -16.99 6.03
CA THR A 295 2.21 -18.41 6.14
C THR A 295 1.45 -19.24 5.10
N TYR A 296 1.72 -20.54 5.07
CA TYR A 296 1.01 -21.51 4.27
C TYR A 296 0.51 -22.65 5.16
N ARG A 297 -0.67 -23.18 4.81
CA ARG A 297 -1.22 -24.39 5.41
C ARG A 297 -0.30 -25.58 5.15
N THR A 298 0.13 -26.29 6.19
CA THR A 298 0.94 -27.51 6.03
C THR A 298 0.12 -28.61 5.35
N ALA A 299 0.79 -29.44 4.56
CA ALA A 299 0.21 -30.73 4.21
C ALA A 299 0.11 -31.55 5.49
N ASP A 300 -1.01 -32.23 5.74
CA ASP A 300 -1.03 -33.22 6.80
C ASP A 300 0.01 -34.28 6.46
N ASP A 301 1.05 -34.41 7.28
CA ASP A 301 1.91 -35.58 7.31
C ASP A 301 1.05 -36.74 7.83
N GLY A 302 0.17 -37.24 6.98
CA GLY A 302 -0.39 -38.56 7.11
C GLY A 302 0.79 -39.50 7.31
N ARG A 303 0.88 -40.11 8.48
CA ARG A 303 1.74 -41.26 8.71
C ARG A 303 1.33 -42.35 7.73
N ASP A 304 1.90 -42.33 6.54
CA ASP A 304 2.06 -43.52 5.73
C ASP A 304 3.37 -43.42 4.94
N THR A 305 4.20 -44.41 5.17
CA THR A 305 5.54 -44.56 4.61
C THR A 305 5.43 -44.87 3.11
N GLY A 306 5.82 -43.93 2.26
CA GLY A 306 5.83 -44.17 0.81
C GLY A 306 6.61 -43.12 0.02
N THR A 307 7.91 -43.33 -0.12
CA THR A 307 8.86 -42.56 -0.93
C THR A 307 8.39 -42.28 -2.36
N THR A 308 8.51 -41.03 -2.82
CA THR A 308 8.92 -40.73 -4.21
C THR A 308 9.94 -39.58 -4.21
N ALA A 309 11.17 -39.89 -4.60
CA ALA A 309 12.37 -39.09 -4.42
C ALA A 309 12.68 -38.10 -5.56
N ASP A 310 11.68 -37.65 -6.34
CA ASP A 310 11.93 -36.87 -7.57
C ASP A 310 11.70 -35.35 -7.46
N SER A 311 11.25 -34.80 -6.32
CA SER A 311 10.87 -33.37 -6.22
C SER A 311 11.83 -32.48 -5.39
N ALA A 312 12.81 -33.06 -4.69
CA ALA A 312 13.68 -32.32 -3.78
C ALA A 312 14.59 -31.26 -4.46
N PRO A 313 15.17 -31.51 -5.66
CA PRO A 313 16.03 -30.53 -6.33
C PRO A 313 15.23 -29.32 -6.86
N GLU A 314 14.05 -29.57 -7.43
CA GLU A 314 13.18 -28.51 -7.98
C GLU A 314 12.59 -27.63 -6.89
N ALA A 315 12.21 -28.22 -5.74
CA ALA A 315 11.75 -27.46 -4.57
C ALA A 315 12.88 -26.64 -3.91
N GLY A 316 14.14 -27.07 -4.02
CA GLY A 316 15.30 -26.27 -3.62
C GLY A 316 15.52 -25.07 -4.54
N LEU A 317 15.49 -25.30 -5.85
CA LEU A 317 15.61 -24.25 -6.87
C LEU A 317 14.48 -23.22 -6.79
N ALA A 318 13.24 -23.66 -6.55
CA ALA A 318 12.10 -22.75 -6.39
C ALA A 318 12.26 -21.82 -5.19
N ARG A 319 12.78 -22.32 -4.06
CA ARG A 319 13.06 -21.50 -2.87
C ARG A 319 14.18 -20.48 -3.12
N LEU A 320 15.26 -20.90 -3.75
CA LEU A 320 16.37 -20.00 -4.10
C LEU A 320 15.94 -18.93 -5.12
N ARG A 321 15.02 -19.25 -6.03
CA ARG A 321 14.43 -18.26 -6.96
C ARG A 321 13.56 -17.25 -6.24
N ALA A 322 12.71 -17.69 -5.31
CA ALA A 322 11.91 -16.77 -4.51
C ALA A 322 12.78 -15.86 -3.61
N GLU A 323 13.86 -16.41 -3.05
CA GLU A 323 14.85 -15.63 -2.31
C GLU A 323 15.52 -14.59 -3.22
N LEU A 324 15.92 -14.99 -4.43
CA LEU A 324 16.48 -14.09 -5.45
C LEU A 324 15.49 -12.99 -5.85
N ASP A 325 14.23 -13.33 -6.12
CA ASP A 325 13.18 -12.36 -6.47
C ASP A 325 13.01 -11.31 -5.35
N GLY A 326 13.04 -11.74 -4.07
CA GLY A 326 12.99 -10.83 -2.94
C GLY A 326 14.23 -9.93 -2.80
N ILE A 327 15.42 -10.45 -3.14
CA ILE A 327 16.65 -9.65 -3.22
C ILE A 327 16.53 -8.62 -4.35
N ASP A 328 16.00 -8.99 -5.51
CA ASP A 328 15.85 -8.11 -6.67
C ASP A 328 14.90 -6.96 -6.38
N VAL A 329 13.78 -7.21 -5.69
CA VAL A 329 12.86 -6.15 -5.26
C VAL A 329 13.57 -5.15 -4.34
N ARG A 330 14.34 -5.63 -3.35
CA ARG A 330 15.11 -4.73 -2.45
C ARG A 330 16.19 -3.97 -3.20
N LEU A 331 16.84 -4.59 -4.18
CA LEU A 331 17.85 -3.94 -5.02
C LEU A 331 17.24 -2.79 -5.83
N LEU A 332 16.08 -3.03 -6.47
CA LEU A 332 15.36 -2.02 -7.24
C LEU A 332 14.89 -0.86 -6.35
N ASP A 333 14.34 -1.16 -5.17
CA ASP A 333 13.88 -0.12 -4.24
C ASP A 333 15.03 0.71 -3.66
N THR A 334 16.15 0.06 -3.35
CA THR A 334 17.38 0.74 -2.92
C THR A 334 17.91 1.66 -4.03
N LEU A 335 17.87 1.21 -5.28
CA LEU A 335 18.28 2.02 -6.43
C LEU A 335 17.36 3.23 -6.63
N ARG A 336 16.03 3.04 -6.54
CA ARG A 336 15.04 4.11 -6.59
C ARG A 336 15.30 5.16 -5.51
N THR A 337 15.41 4.72 -4.25
CA THR A 337 15.67 5.60 -3.10
C THR A 337 16.99 6.37 -3.25
N ARG A 338 18.02 5.72 -3.81
CA ARG A 338 19.29 6.38 -4.11
C ARG A 338 19.12 7.49 -5.15
N ILE A 339 18.38 7.25 -6.23
CA ILE A 339 18.12 8.24 -7.28
C ILE A 339 17.32 9.42 -6.71
N GLU A 340 16.28 9.17 -5.91
CA GLU A 340 15.49 10.22 -5.23
C GLU A 340 16.36 11.08 -4.30
N CYS A 341 17.31 10.47 -3.58
CA CYS A 341 18.27 11.21 -2.77
C CYS A 341 19.16 12.12 -3.63
N CYS A 342 19.59 11.67 -4.81
CA CYS A 342 20.35 12.48 -5.75
C CYS A 342 19.54 13.65 -6.33
N VAL A 343 18.24 13.43 -6.64
CA VAL A 343 17.32 14.52 -7.04
C VAL A 343 17.27 15.60 -5.96
N ARG A 344 17.07 15.22 -4.70
CA ARG A 344 17.05 16.15 -3.56
C ARG A 344 18.39 16.89 -3.38
N ILE A 345 19.51 16.21 -3.63
CA ILE A 345 20.84 16.83 -3.63
C ILE A 345 20.95 17.87 -4.76
N ALA A 346 20.45 17.57 -5.97
CA ALA A 346 20.47 18.50 -7.10
C ALA A 346 19.61 19.73 -6.85
N GLU A 347 18.40 19.56 -6.31
CA GLU A 347 17.51 20.67 -5.91
C GLU A 347 18.20 21.56 -4.87
N HIS A 348 18.79 20.96 -3.84
CA HIS A 348 19.52 21.70 -2.80
C HIS A 348 20.72 22.46 -3.37
N LYS A 349 21.50 21.85 -4.27
CA LYS A 349 22.62 22.51 -4.95
C LYS A 349 22.16 23.68 -5.83
N ARG A 350 21.04 23.53 -6.54
CA ARG A 350 20.42 24.57 -7.38
C ARG A 350 19.99 25.77 -6.53
N GLU A 351 19.34 25.53 -5.40
CA GLU A 351 18.91 26.57 -4.45
C GLU A 351 20.08 27.36 -3.85
N HIS A 352 21.22 26.69 -3.61
CA HIS A 352 22.36 27.27 -2.90
C HIS A 352 23.55 27.63 -3.81
N ALA A 353 23.36 27.59 -5.14
CA ALA A 353 24.39 27.85 -6.16
C ALA A 353 25.71 27.08 -5.92
N VAL A 354 25.63 25.86 -5.39
CA VAL A 354 26.79 25.02 -5.12
C VAL A 354 27.26 24.35 -6.42
N PRO A 355 28.57 24.36 -6.75
CA PRO A 355 29.09 23.72 -7.95
C PRO A 355 28.71 22.24 -8.01
N MET A 356 28.14 21.85 -9.15
CA MET A 356 27.44 20.58 -9.32
C MET A 356 28.37 19.37 -9.26
N MET A 357 29.53 19.46 -9.90
CA MET A 357 30.46 18.35 -10.10
C MET A 357 31.52 18.30 -9.00
N GLN A 358 31.54 17.20 -8.26
CA GLN A 358 32.60 16.90 -7.29
C GLN A 358 33.32 15.63 -7.75
N PRO A 359 34.34 15.72 -8.64
CA PRO A 359 35.02 14.55 -9.21
C PRO A 359 35.56 13.60 -8.14
N HIS A 360 35.96 14.14 -6.99
CA HIS A 360 36.44 13.34 -5.87
C HIS A 360 35.35 12.38 -5.33
N ARG A 361 34.06 12.75 -5.40
CA ARG A 361 32.96 11.96 -4.80
C ARG A 361 32.67 10.71 -5.61
N ILE A 362 32.78 10.80 -6.94
CA ILE A 362 32.69 9.66 -7.85
C ILE A 362 33.78 8.63 -7.51
N GLY A 363 35.03 9.09 -7.36
CA GLY A 363 36.16 8.24 -6.97
C GLY A 363 35.93 7.53 -5.63
N ILE A 364 35.40 8.23 -4.62
CA ILE A 364 35.09 7.64 -3.30
C ILE A 364 34.05 6.52 -3.39
N VAL A 365 33.01 6.71 -4.21
CA VAL A 365 31.94 5.71 -4.35
C VAL A 365 32.46 4.47 -5.09
N GLN A 366 33.23 4.66 -6.15
CA GLN A 366 33.88 3.56 -6.89
C GLN A 366 34.88 2.79 -6.01
N GLU A 367 35.71 3.48 -5.22
CA GLU A 367 36.64 2.84 -4.28
C GLU A 367 35.90 2.07 -3.17
N ARG A 368 34.78 2.61 -2.68
CA ARG A 368 33.95 1.92 -1.69
C ARG A 368 33.33 0.65 -2.29
N ALA A 369 32.83 0.71 -3.52
CA ALA A 369 32.28 -0.44 -4.23
C ALA A 369 33.35 -1.51 -4.51
N ALA A 370 34.55 -1.11 -4.95
CA ALA A 370 35.66 -2.02 -5.17
C ALA A 370 36.11 -2.73 -3.88
N ARG A 371 36.21 -1.98 -2.77
CA ARG A 371 36.53 -2.54 -1.45
C ARG A 371 35.48 -3.53 -0.97
N TYR A 372 34.20 -3.17 -1.11
CA TYR A 372 33.09 -4.05 -0.77
C TYR A 372 33.17 -5.36 -1.55
N GLY A 373 33.45 -5.29 -2.86
CA GLY A 373 33.63 -6.47 -3.70
C GLY A 373 34.78 -7.36 -3.23
N ALA A 374 35.92 -6.77 -2.89
CA ALA A 374 37.07 -7.48 -2.35
C ALA A 374 36.75 -8.22 -1.03
N GLU A 375 35.98 -7.60 -0.14
CA GLU A 375 35.62 -8.15 1.17
C GLU A 375 34.55 -9.25 1.10
N HIS A 376 33.65 -9.18 0.12
CA HIS A 376 32.45 -10.04 0.04
C HIS A 376 32.48 -11.04 -1.13
N GLY A 377 33.62 -11.16 -1.82
CA GLY A 377 33.79 -12.11 -2.92
C GLY A 377 33.01 -11.76 -4.19
N VAL A 378 32.74 -10.47 -4.43
CA VAL A 378 32.11 -9.98 -5.66
C VAL A 378 33.17 -9.37 -6.57
N ASP A 379 33.11 -9.66 -7.88
CA ASP A 379 34.07 -9.13 -8.84
C ASP A 379 34.12 -7.60 -8.81
N GLN A 380 35.32 -7.06 -8.57
CA GLN A 380 35.51 -5.62 -8.37
C GLN A 380 35.27 -4.84 -9.67
N MET A 381 35.58 -5.45 -10.83
CA MET A 381 35.33 -4.83 -12.13
C MET A 381 33.83 -4.79 -12.47
N PHE A 382 33.08 -5.82 -12.08
CA PHE A 382 31.63 -5.82 -12.15
C PHE A 382 31.01 -4.69 -11.32
N LEU A 383 31.38 -4.58 -10.03
CA LEU A 383 30.85 -3.51 -9.18
C LEU A 383 31.24 -2.12 -9.67
N ARG A 384 32.45 -1.97 -10.22
CA ARG A 384 32.86 -0.71 -10.84
C ARG A 384 31.96 -0.34 -12.02
N ARG A 385 31.74 -1.26 -12.97
CA ARG A 385 30.85 -1.03 -14.12
C ARG A 385 29.41 -0.75 -13.71
N LEU A 386 28.90 -1.46 -12.70
CA LEU A 386 27.57 -1.23 -12.16
C LEU A 386 27.44 0.19 -11.61
N TYR A 387 28.41 0.63 -10.81
CA TYR A 387 28.40 1.98 -10.25
C TYR A 387 28.64 3.07 -11.31
N ASP A 388 29.38 2.77 -12.38
CA ASP A 388 29.50 3.70 -13.52
C ASP A 388 28.14 3.96 -14.17
N LEU A 389 27.35 2.90 -14.44
CA LEU A 389 25.98 3.03 -14.98
C LEU A 389 25.05 3.78 -14.04
N VAL A 390 25.10 3.46 -12.74
CA VAL A 390 24.28 4.13 -11.74
C VAL A 390 24.64 5.62 -11.63
N ILE A 391 25.93 5.96 -11.72
CA ILE A 391 26.41 7.35 -11.69
C ILE A 391 26.01 8.10 -12.96
N GLU A 392 26.13 7.48 -14.13
CA GLU A 392 25.70 8.06 -15.41
C GLU A 392 24.21 8.41 -15.38
N GLU A 393 23.37 7.47 -14.94
CA GLU A 393 21.92 7.71 -14.80
C GLU A 393 21.61 8.79 -13.76
N THR A 394 22.38 8.83 -12.67
CA THR A 394 22.25 9.90 -11.67
C THR A 394 22.53 11.27 -12.31
N CYS A 395 23.64 11.42 -13.03
CA CYS A 395 23.98 12.68 -13.71
C CYS A 395 22.88 13.10 -14.69
N ARG A 396 22.35 12.15 -15.48
CA ARG A 396 21.25 12.40 -16.41
C ARG A 396 20.00 12.94 -15.71
N VAL A 397 19.62 12.34 -14.58
CA VAL A 397 18.47 12.78 -13.78
C VAL A 397 18.73 14.14 -13.14
N GLU A 398 19.94 14.41 -12.65
CA GLU A 398 20.32 15.71 -12.09
C GLU A 398 20.24 16.82 -13.16
N ASP A 399 20.69 16.57 -14.40
CA ASP A 399 20.59 17.52 -15.52
C ASP A 399 19.13 17.85 -15.87
N LEU A 400 18.23 16.85 -15.88
CA LEU A 400 16.79 17.05 -16.16
C LEU A 400 16.10 17.95 -15.13
N VAL A 401 16.44 17.79 -13.84
CA VAL A 401 15.89 18.60 -12.74
C VAL A 401 16.32 20.07 -12.86
N ILE A 402 17.46 20.33 -13.48
CA ILE A 402 18.04 21.66 -13.62
C ILE A 402 17.49 22.40 -14.83
N ASP A 403 17.35 21.72 -15.97
CA ASP A 403 16.86 22.31 -17.23
C ASP A 403 15.33 22.55 -17.24
N GLY A 404 14.62 22.15 -16.19
CA GLY A 404 13.19 22.45 -16.00
C GLY A 404 12.25 21.72 -16.96
N GLN A 405 12.71 20.64 -17.59
CA GLN A 405 11.83 19.77 -18.36
C GLN A 405 11.29 18.65 -17.46
N PRO A 406 9.96 18.44 -17.40
CA PRO A 406 9.41 17.27 -16.74
C PRO A 406 9.96 16.02 -17.41
N ALA A 407 10.34 15.02 -16.61
CA ALA A 407 10.82 13.73 -17.09
C ALA A 407 9.84 13.18 -18.14
N ALA A 408 10.24 13.18 -19.42
CA ALA A 408 9.48 12.51 -20.45
C ALA A 408 9.40 11.02 -20.10
N ALA A 409 8.20 10.45 -20.20
CA ALA A 409 7.99 9.02 -19.99
C ALA A 409 9.00 8.20 -20.81
N PRO A 410 9.61 7.14 -20.22
CA PRO A 410 10.57 6.33 -20.94
C PRO A 410 9.90 5.74 -22.19
N GLN A 411 10.48 5.98 -23.36
CA GLN A 411 10.00 5.34 -24.58
C GLN A 411 10.25 3.83 -24.48
N PRO A 412 9.30 3.00 -24.95
CA PRO A 412 9.49 1.56 -24.97
C PRO A 412 10.70 1.22 -25.85
N VAL A 413 11.68 0.54 -25.27
CA VAL A 413 12.77 -0.06 -26.03
C VAL A 413 12.16 -1.20 -26.85
N THR A 414 11.88 -0.95 -28.12
CA THR A 414 11.60 -1.99 -29.09
C THR A 414 12.90 -2.74 -29.38
N GLY A 415 13.18 -3.75 -28.57
CA GLY A 415 14.23 -4.73 -28.85
C GLY A 415 13.72 -5.74 -29.86
N ASP A 416 14.11 -5.56 -31.11
CA ASP A 416 14.00 -6.55 -32.18
C ASP A 416 14.82 -7.79 -31.78
N VAL A 417 14.16 -8.94 -31.62
CA VAL A 417 14.83 -10.22 -31.39
C VAL A 417 15.00 -10.87 -32.76
N SER A 418 16.23 -10.81 -33.27
CA SER A 418 16.75 -11.75 -34.29
C SER A 418 17.79 -12.66 -33.66
#